data_AF-A0A821PPW7-F1
#
_entry.id   AF-A0A821PPW7-F1
#
_cell.length_a   1.000
_cell.length_b   1.000
_cell.length_c   1.000
_cell.angle_alpha   90.00
_cell.angle_beta   90.00
_cell.angle_gamma   90.00
#
_symmetry.space_group_name_H-M   'P 1'
#
loop_
_entity.id
_entity.type
_entity.pdbx_description
1 polymer ?
#
loop_
_entity_poly.entity_id
_entity_poly.type
_entity_poly.pdbx_seq_one_letter_code
_entity_poly.pdbx_strand_id
1 'polypeptide(L)'
;MEDEINECIRKKIQWTQLPGNVKKLLNDSPKEYERCILDFSIKNQLRFRGSLVRSVRKDERKYYEMLVQSSIQRLMLYPYHLADMIVKGLRITPFIYYIEVVALLIETEKSYDTMPNFTAADCLRLLGIGRNEYLELVAKARSLGRRGRSKAIRGLLPRVPLNIPMQPWWRVELGYVLEEDVKPLNESEKSLIDLLIDRGSQTAGTLDYNLVKSLYRRGLVYLDVPITGADKVSVPPLKGFVMNRIAGDYFETLLYKVFVSIDEHTSVAELASVLQVDASLVKQAVSLYCRLGFAEHLQPPPRQPSPRLLDERHHHAPASSVSPNYPFVV
;
A
#
# COMPACT_ATOMS: atom_id res chain seq x y z
N MET A 1 31.19 -5.68 -5.51
CA MET A 1 31.45 -4.49 -6.35
C MET A 1 30.23 -3.57 -6.40
N GLU A 2 29.05 -4.07 -6.83
CA GLU A 2 27.79 -3.31 -6.76
C GLU A 2 27.38 -2.99 -5.30
N ASP A 3 27.73 -3.87 -4.35
CA ASP A 3 27.40 -3.69 -2.92
C ASP A 3 28.04 -2.45 -2.28
N GLU A 4 29.28 -2.09 -2.63
CA GLU A 4 29.95 -0.89 -2.08
C GLU A 4 29.27 0.40 -2.55
N ILE A 5 28.85 0.44 -3.83
CA ILE A 5 28.10 1.55 -4.41
C ILE A 5 26.74 1.65 -3.73
N ASN A 6 26.05 0.53 -3.58
CA ASN A 6 24.74 0.43 -2.93
C ASN A 6 24.80 0.89 -1.46
N GLU A 7 25.84 0.50 -0.71
CA GLU A 7 26.08 0.98 0.65
C GLU A 7 26.26 2.49 0.72
N CYS A 8 27.02 3.08 -0.20
CA CYS A 8 27.16 4.53 -0.28
C CYS A 8 25.82 5.22 -0.56
N ILE A 9 25.00 4.64 -1.44
CA ILE A 9 23.66 5.16 -1.75
C ILE A 9 22.73 5.07 -0.53
N ARG A 10 22.73 3.93 0.20
CA ARG A 10 21.95 3.75 1.44
C ARG A 10 22.34 4.77 2.51
N LYS A 11 23.65 5.02 2.67
CA LYS A 11 24.22 6.02 3.60
C LYS A 11 24.05 7.46 3.12
N LYS A 12 23.44 7.67 1.95
CA LYS A 12 23.16 8.98 1.36
C LYS A 12 24.42 9.82 1.09
N ILE A 13 25.52 9.16 0.73
CA ILE A 13 26.79 9.83 0.43
C ILE A 13 26.70 10.51 -0.94
N GLN A 14 27.02 11.80 -1.01
CA GLN A 14 27.03 12.55 -2.27
C GLN A 14 28.30 12.24 -3.08
N TRP A 15 28.26 12.48 -4.39
CA TRP A 15 29.41 12.26 -5.29
C TRP A 15 30.72 12.86 -4.77
N THR A 16 30.67 14.09 -4.26
CA THR A 16 31.85 14.80 -3.74
C THR A 16 32.53 14.05 -2.59
N GLN A 17 31.74 13.38 -1.76
CA GLN A 17 32.17 12.66 -0.55
C GLN A 17 32.40 11.16 -0.79
N LEU A 18 32.22 10.66 -2.02
CA LEU A 18 32.45 9.25 -2.31
C LEU A 18 33.92 8.84 -2.10
N PRO A 19 34.17 7.67 -1.50
CA PRO A 19 35.50 7.09 -1.42
C PRO A 19 36.17 6.95 -2.79
N GLY A 20 37.49 7.17 -2.85
CA GLY A 20 38.24 7.14 -4.12
C GLY A 20 38.18 5.80 -4.85
N ASN A 21 38.10 4.68 -4.12
CA ASN A 21 37.87 3.35 -4.70
C ASN A 21 36.51 3.28 -5.40
N VAL A 22 35.44 3.80 -4.78
CA VAL A 22 34.09 3.80 -5.36
C VAL A 22 34.00 4.71 -6.58
N LYS A 23 34.67 5.88 -6.56
CA LYS A 23 34.76 6.75 -7.74
C LYS A 23 35.43 6.05 -8.92
N LYS A 24 36.54 5.35 -8.68
CA LYS A 24 37.23 4.54 -9.71
C LYS A 24 36.34 3.43 -10.27
N LEU A 25 35.54 2.76 -9.43
CA LEU A 25 34.56 1.75 -9.89
C LEU A 25 33.50 2.34 -10.84
N LEU A 26 33.21 3.64 -10.70
CA LEU A 26 32.26 4.38 -11.54
C LEU A 26 32.98 5.12 -12.69
N ASN A 27 34.22 4.73 -13.02
CA ASN A 27 35.08 5.36 -14.02
C ASN A 27 35.22 6.88 -13.80
N ASP A 28 35.24 7.30 -12.53
CA ASP A 28 35.30 8.71 -12.10
C ASP A 28 34.20 9.59 -12.74
N SER A 29 33.07 8.98 -13.12
CA SER A 29 31.94 9.63 -13.77
C SER A 29 30.81 9.93 -12.79
N PRO A 30 30.52 11.23 -12.49
CA PRO A 30 29.36 11.60 -11.68
C PRO A 30 28.05 11.10 -12.29
N LYS A 31 27.93 11.13 -13.63
CA LYS A 31 26.73 10.68 -14.35
C LYS A 31 26.47 9.18 -14.16
N GLU A 32 27.52 8.39 -14.07
CA GLU A 32 27.40 6.96 -13.80
C GLU A 32 26.84 6.73 -12.39
N TYR A 33 27.30 7.50 -11.40
CA TYR A 33 26.73 7.46 -10.07
C TYR A 33 25.27 7.88 -10.02
N GLU A 34 24.89 8.93 -10.78
CA GLU A 34 23.48 9.34 -10.88
C GLU A 34 22.59 8.24 -11.44
N ARG A 35 23.09 7.47 -12.42
CA ARG A 35 22.43 6.28 -12.96
C ARG A 35 22.28 5.20 -11.88
N CYS A 36 23.35 4.88 -11.17
CA CYS A 36 23.31 3.92 -10.06
C CYS A 36 22.33 4.34 -8.97
N ILE A 37 22.29 5.62 -8.58
CA ILE A 37 21.34 6.16 -7.60
C ILE A 37 19.91 5.89 -8.06
N LEU A 38 19.59 6.20 -9.32
CA LEU A 38 18.25 6.02 -9.85
C LEU A 38 17.86 4.54 -9.90
N ASP A 39 18.71 3.70 -10.47
CA ASP A 39 18.47 2.26 -10.60
C ASP A 39 18.31 1.61 -9.23
N PHE A 40 19.19 1.94 -8.28
CA PHE A 40 19.07 1.48 -6.90
C PHE A 40 17.76 1.95 -6.27
N SER A 41 17.40 3.22 -6.45
CA SER A 41 16.19 3.78 -5.84
C SER A 41 14.91 3.15 -6.41
N ILE A 42 14.88 2.81 -7.70
CA ILE A 42 13.75 2.12 -8.33
C ILE A 42 13.70 0.66 -7.88
N LYS A 43 14.83 -0.07 -7.95
CA LYS A 43 14.92 -1.48 -7.55
C LYS A 43 14.55 -1.70 -6.08
N ASN A 44 14.81 -0.73 -5.21
CA ASN A 44 14.49 -0.81 -3.78
C ASN A 44 13.23 -0.01 -3.40
N GLN A 45 12.48 0.48 -4.39
CA GLN A 45 11.24 1.24 -4.20
C GLN A 45 11.37 2.36 -3.14
N LEU A 46 12.44 3.17 -3.24
CA LEU A 46 12.72 4.19 -2.23
C LEU A 46 11.75 5.35 -2.30
N ARG A 47 11.48 5.97 -1.15
CA ARG A 47 10.74 7.24 -1.10
C ARG A 47 11.59 8.36 -1.71
N PHE A 48 10.99 9.24 -2.50
CA PHE A 48 11.70 10.37 -3.12
C PHE A 48 12.27 11.31 -2.06
N ARG A 49 11.42 11.74 -1.13
CA ARG A 49 11.82 12.59 0.00
C ARG A 49 12.69 11.80 0.97
N GLY A 50 13.81 12.40 1.36
CA GLY A 50 14.77 11.80 2.29
C GLY A 50 15.79 10.86 1.63
N SER A 51 15.69 10.58 0.34
CA SER A 51 16.64 9.74 -0.42
C SER A 51 17.53 10.56 -1.34
N LEU A 52 18.66 9.98 -1.77
CA LEU A 52 19.56 10.63 -2.73
C LEU A 52 18.93 10.88 -4.09
N VAL A 53 17.86 10.17 -4.46
CA VAL A 53 17.23 10.36 -5.77
C VAL A 53 16.79 11.80 -6.03
N ARG A 54 16.51 12.59 -4.98
CA ARG A 54 16.17 14.02 -5.08
C ARG A 54 17.32 14.89 -5.60
N SER A 55 18.58 14.46 -5.45
CA SER A 55 19.71 15.19 -6.04
C SER A 55 19.73 15.01 -7.56
N VAL A 56 19.35 13.83 -8.06
CA VAL A 56 19.46 13.42 -9.47
C VAL A 56 18.15 13.55 -10.28
N ARG A 57 17.01 13.64 -9.61
CA ARG A 57 15.68 13.88 -10.21
C ARG A 57 15.00 15.03 -9.48
N LYS A 58 14.43 15.96 -10.24
CA LYS A 58 13.72 17.13 -9.70
C LYS A 58 12.21 16.95 -9.65
N ASP A 59 11.67 16.16 -10.57
CA ASP A 59 10.24 15.87 -10.66
C ASP A 59 9.88 14.64 -9.82
N GLU A 60 9.25 14.88 -8.67
CA GLU A 60 8.79 13.85 -7.73
C GLU A 60 7.70 12.96 -8.36
N ARG A 61 6.78 13.54 -9.13
CA ARG A 61 5.69 12.80 -9.77
C ARG A 61 6.23 11.84 -10.82
N LYS A 62 7.09 12.33 -11.72
CA LYS A 62 7.69 11.52 -12.79
C LYS A 62 8.59 10.41 -12.23
N TYR A 63 9.22 10.64 -11.08
CA TYR A 63 9.95 9.58 -10.37
C TYR A 63 9.02 8.44 -9.94
N TYR A 64 7.88 8.75 -9.30
CA TYR A 64 6.93 7.72 -8.89
C TYR A 64 6.25 7.02 -10.07
N GLU A 65 5.98 7.72 -11.17
CA GLU A 65 5.50 7.10 -12.42
C GLU A 65 6.51 6.07 -12.95
N MET A 66 7.79 6.43 -12.98
CA MET A 66 8.88 5.54 -13.40
C MET A 66 9.06 4.35 -12.45
N LEU A 67 8.95 4.57 -11.14
CA LEU A 67 9.02 3.54 -10.11
C LEU A 67 7.90 2.52 -10.29
N VAL A 68 6.65 2.98 -10.46
CA VAL A 68 5.49 2.11 -10.65
C VAL A 68 5.62 1.32 -11.94
N GLN A 69 5.94 1.96 -13.06
CA GLN A 69 6.12 1.27 -14.35
C GLN A 69 7.24 0.21 -14.28
N SER A 70 8.38 0.54 -13.67
CA SER A 70 9.48 -0.39 -13.50
C SER A 70 9.12 -1.56 -12.59
N SER A 71 8.36 -1.29 -11.52
CA SER A 71 7.88 -2.32 -10.59
C SER A 71 6.93 -3.30 -11.30
N ILE A 72 6.00 -2.81 -12.13
CA ILE A 72 5.10 -3.64 -12.94
C ILE A 72 5.91 -4.50 -13.92
N GLN A 73 6.86 -3.90 -14.65
CA GLN A 73 7.70 -4.61 -15.63
C GLN A 73 8.54 -5.73 -15.00
N ARG A 74 8.95 -5.55 -13.75
CA ARG A 74 9.74 -6.51 -12.97
C ARG A 74 8.89 -7.43 -12.09
N LEU A 75 7.55 -7.34 -12.18
CA LEU A 75 6.59 -8.12 -11.39
C LEU A 75 6.78 -7.94 -9.86
N MET A 76 7.29 -6.78 -9.44
CA MET A 76 7.54 -6.50 -8.04
C MET A 76 6.23 -6.34 -7.27
N LEU A 77 6.30 -6.58 -5.96
CA LEU A 77 5.20 -6.30 -5.05
C LEU A 77 4.81 -4.80 -5.12
N TYR A 78 3.52 -4.50 -4.97
CA TYR A 78 3.06 -3.12 -4.83
C TYR A 78 3.75 -2.46 -3.62
N PRO A 79 4.37 -1.28 -3.78
CA PRO A 79 5.06 -0.59 -2.69
C PRO A 79 4.08 0.08 -1.73
N TYR A 80 3.50 -0.70 -0.80
CA TYR A 80 2.51 -0.22 0.16
C TYR A 80 3.00 0.95 1.02
N HIS A 81 4.29 0.99 1.35
CA HIS A 81 4.92 2.10 2.07
C HIS A 81 4.97 3.41 1.29
N LEU A 82 4.65 3.38 -0.01
CA LEU A 82 4.52 4.55 -0.89
C LEU A 82 3.06 4.78 -1.33
N ALA A 83 2.08 4.10 -0.74
CA ALA A 83 0.67 4.22 -1.13
C ALA A 83 0.15 5.67 -1.00
N ASP A 84 0.62 6.42 -0.01
CA ASP A 84 0.32 7.85 0.13
C ASP A 84 0.73 8.68 -1.10
N MET A 85 1.84 8.34 -1.73
CA MET A 85 2.34 9.03 -2.92
C MET A 85 1.70 8.49 -4.20
N ILE A 86 1.47 7.18 -4.29
CA ILE A 86 1.00 6.53 -5.51
C ILE A 86 -0.52 6.64 -5.65
N VAL A 87 -1.28 6.41 -4.57
CA VAL A 87 -2.73 6.53 -4.60
C VAL A 87 -3.15 7.99 -4.68
N LYS A 88 -2.60 8.87 -3.81
CA LYS A 88 -2.97 10.30 -3.81
C LYS A 88 -2.30 11.08 -4.94
N GLY A 89 -1.08 10.71 -5.36
CA GLY A 89 -0.37 11.44 -6.42
C GLY A 89 -0.66 10.96 -7.83
N LEU A 90 -0.78 9.64 -8.03
CA LEU A 90 -0.92 9.04 -9.37
C LEU A 90 -2.30 8.42 -9.63
N ARG A 91 -3.16 8.33 -8.60
CA ARG A 91 -4.47 7.64 -8.65
C ARG A 91 -4.34 6.15 -9.01
N ILE A 92 -3.23 5.52 -8.59
CA ILE A 92 -2.99 4.09 -8.81
C ILE A 92 -3.18 3.35 -7.50
N THR A 93 -4.32 2.68 -7.34
CA THR A 93 -4.58 1.80 -6.20
C THR A 93 -3.81 0.48 -6.36
N PRO A 94 -3.58 -0.29 -5.27
CA PRO A 94 -3.02 -1.63 -5.38
C PRO A 94 -3.79 -2.51 -6.37
N PHE A 95 -5.13 -2.40 -6.39
CA PHE A 95 -5.96 -3.11 -7.35
C PHE A 95 -5.60 -2.76 -8.81
N ILE A 96 -5.54 -1.47 -9.16
CA ILE A 96 -5.17 -1.01 -10.50
C ILE A 96 -3.75 -1.49 -10.86
N TYR A 97 -2.81 -1.42 -9.91
CA TYR A 97 -1.45 -1.91 -10.11
C TYR A 97 -1.41 -3.39 -10.50
N TYR A 98 -2.11 -4.26 -9.76
CA TYR A 98 -2.09 -5.69 -10.04
C TYR A 98 -2.87 -6.06 -11.31
N ILE A 99 -3.89 -5.29 -11.70
CA ILE A 99 -4.53 -5.43 -13.01
C ILE A 99 -3.49 -5.23 -14.13
N GLU A 100 -2.63 -4.22 -14.01
CA GLU A 100 -1.57 -3.97 -14.99
C GLU A 100 -0.46 -5.02 -14.96
N VAL A 101 -0.12 -5.56 -13.78
CA VAL A 101 0.83 -6.70 -13.67
C VAL A 101 0.30 -7.94 -14.39
N VAL A 102 -0.97 -8.33 -14.15
CA VAL A 102 -1.57 -9.50 -14.81
C VAL A 102 -1.74 -9.25 -16.31
N ALA A 103 -2.18 -8.05 -16.70
CA ALA A 103 -2.28 -7.69 -18.12
C ALA A 103 -0.93 -7.83 -18.83
N LEU A 104 0.15 -7.32 -18.22
CA LEU A 104 1.51 -7.46 -18.75
C LEU A 104 1.92 -8.93 -18.89
N LEU A 105 1.66 -9.77 -17.89
CA LEU A 105 1.98 -11.20 -17.95
C LEU A 105 1.30 -11.90 -19.13
N ILE A 106 0.01 -11.64 -19.33
CA ILE A 106 -0.78 -12.20 -20.45
C ILE A 106 -0.27 -11.64 -21.79
N GLU A 107 -0.01 -10.34 -21.88
CA GLU A 107 0.49 -9.67 -23.09
C GLU A 107 1.88 -10.19 -23.50
N THR A 108 2.74 -10.48 -22.52
CA THR A 108 4.10 -11.00 -22.73
C THR A 108 4.18 -12.52 -22.72
N GLU A 109 3.04 -13.21 -22.59
CA GLU A 109 2.91 -14.67 -22.58
C GLU A 109 3.87 -15.36 -21.57
N LYS A 110 4.16 -14.69 -20.45
CA LYS A 110 5.02 -15.22 -19.39
C LYS A 110 4.28 -16.23 -18.51
N SER A 111 5.01 -17.16 -17.90
CA SER A 111 4.42 -18.07 -16.90
C SER A 111 4.02 -17.29 -15.65
N TYR A 112 2.89 -17.67 -15.04
CA TYR A 112 2.48 -17.17 -13.71
C TYR A 112 3.58 -17.37 -12.66
N ASP A 113 4.35 -18.47 -12.77
CA ASP A 113 5.43 -18.83 -11.84
C ASP A 113 6.63 -17.88 -11.91
N THR A 114 6.64 -16.92 -12.85
CA THR A 114 7.66 -15.85 -12.87
C THR A 114 7.36 -14.74 -11.85
N MET A 115 6.15 -14.70 -11.30
CA MET A 115 5.76 -13.73 -10.28
C MET A 115 6.35 -14.12 -8.91
N PRO A 116 6.97 -13.18 -8.17
CA PRO A 116 7.34 -13.38 -6.77
C PRO A 116 6.17 -13.89 -5.92
N ASN A 117 6.42 -14.72 -4.90
CA ASN A 117 5.34 -15.39 -4.17
C ASN A 117 4.45 -14.40 -3.41
N PHE A 118 5.02 -13.36 -2.81
CA PHE A 118 4.25 -12.34 -2.11
C PHE A 118 3.47 -11.44 -3.09
N THR A 119 4.01 -11.20 -4.29
CA THR A 119 3.27 -10.54 -5.39
C THR A 119 2.08 -11.40 -5.82
N ALA A 120 2.28 -12.71 -5.99
CA ALA A 120 1.22 -13.66 -6.36
C ALA A 120 0.15 -13.79 -5.27
N ALA A 121 0.56 -13.85 -4.00
CA ALA A 121 -0.37 -13.88 -2.87
C ALA A 121 -1.24 -12.63 -2.82
N ASP A 122 -0.65 -11.46 -3.06
CA ASP A 122 -1.40 -10.20 -3.04
C ASP A 122 -2.31 -10.04 -4.27
N CYS A 123 -1.85 -10.49 -5.43
CA CYS A 123 -2.64 -10.59 -6.65
C CYS A 123 -3.87 -11.48 -6.43
N LEU A 124 -3.70 -12.66 -5.83
CA LEU A 124 -4.81 -13.54 -5.48
C LEU A 124 -5.78 -12.86 -4.51
N ARG A 125 -5.25 -12.20 -3.45
CA ARG A 125 -6.07 -11.51 -2.44
C ARG A 125 -6.93 -10.40 -3.02
N LEU A 126 -6.39 -9.62 -3.97
CA LEU A 126 -7.08 -8.44 -4.52
C LEU A 126 -7.93 -8.76 -5.76
N LEU A 127 -7.44 -9.63 -6.64
CA LEU A 127 -8.06 -9.91 -7.93
C LEU A 127 -8.82 -11.24 -7.96
N GLY A 128 -8.48 -12.17 -7.06
CA GLY A 128 -8.96 -13.56 -7.15
C GLY A 128 -8.30 -14.35 -8.27
N ILE A 129 -7.16 -13.90 -8.77
CA ILE A 129 -6.44 -14.55 -9.87
C ILE A 129 -5.25 -15.30 -9.28
N GLY A 130 -5.40 -16.62 -9.14
CA GLY A 130 -4.30 -17.54 -8.91
C GLY A 130 -3.78 -18.12 -10.22
N ARG A 131 -2.97 -19.18 -10.10
CA ARG A 131 -2.35 -19.85 -11.25
C ARG A 131 -3.39 -20.40 -12.23
N ASN A 132 -4.45 -21.03 -11.73
CA ASN A 132 -5.46 -21.67 -12.58
C ASN A 132 -6.30 -20.62 -13.31
N GLU A 133 -6.76 -19.59 -12.59
CA GLU A 133 -7.51 -18.48 -13.16
C GLU A 133 -6.68 -17.73 -14.20
N TYR A 134 -5.37 -17.57 -13.96
CA TYR A 134 -4.45 -17.01 -14.95
C TYR A 134 -4.38 -17.85 -16.22
N LEU A 135 -4.25 -19.17 -16.12
CA LEU A 135 -4.20 -20.05 -17.30
C LEU A 135 -5.48 -19.97 -18.13
N GLU A 136 -6.64 -19.87 -17.48
CA GLU A 136 -7.91 -19.63 -18.17
C GLU A 136 -7.94 -18.27 -18.89
N LEU A 137 -7.44 -17.22 -18.25
CA LEU A 137 -7.34 -15.89 -18.85
C LEU A 137 -6.39 -15.89 -20.06
N VAL A 138 -5.25 -16.58 -19.99
CA VAL A 138 -4.33 -16.74 -21.13
C VAL A 138 -5.00 -17.50 -22.27
N ALA A 139 -5.73 -18.58 -21.98
CA ALA A 139 -6.46 -19.33 -23.00
C ALA A 139 -7.51 -18.45 -23.70
N LYS A 140 -8.28 -17.66 -22.94
CA LYS A 140 -9.22 -16.67 -23.47
C LYS A 140 -8.52 -15.55 -24.25
N ALA A 141 -7.34 -15.12 -23.81
CA ALA A 141 -6.59 -14.06 -24.49
C ALA A 141 -5.99 -14.50 -25.83
N ARG A 142 -5.66 -15.80 -25.98
CA ARG A 142 -5.14 -16.37 -27.24
C ARG A 142 -6.17 -16.37 -28.36
N SER A 143 -7.46 -16.44 -28.05
CA SER A 143 -8.53 -16.34 -29.04
C SER A 143 -8.83 -14.90 -29.48
N LEU A 144 -8.23 -13.90 -28.81
CA LEU A 144 -8.38 -12.50 -29.20
C LEU A 144 -7.56 -12.18 -30.45
N GLY A 145 -8.17 -11.43 -31.37
CA GLY A 145 -7.48 -10.90 -32.54
C GLY A 145 -6.32 -9.96 -32.17
N ARG A 146 -5.35 -9.80 -33.08
CA ARG A 146 -4.15 -8.97 -32.85
C ARG A 146 -4.47 -7.48 -32.65
N ARG A 147 -5.50 -6.97 -33.33
CA ARG A 147 -5.88 -5.55 -33.25
C ARG A 147 -6.64 -5.28 -31.96
N GLY A 148 -6.12 -4.37 -31.13
CA GLY A 148 -6.75 -4.00 -29.86
C GLY A 148 -6.61 -5.05 -28.75
N ARG A 149 -5.69 -6.03 -28.90
CA ARG A 149 -5.48 -7.12 -27.94
C ARG A 149 -5.27 -6.62 -26.51
N SER A 150 -4.48 -5.57 -26.33
CA SER A 150 -4.20 -4.96 -25.02
C SER A 150 -5.46 -4.44 -24.30
N LYS A 151 -6.37 -3.78 -25.04
CA LYS A 151 -7.67 -3.33 -24.52
C LYS A 151 -8.60 -4.51 -24.23
N ALA A 152 -8.60 -5.52 -25.10
CA ALA A 152 -9.41 -6.71 -24.93
C ALA A 152 -8.96 -7.55 -23.73
N ILE A 153 -7.65 -7.69 -23.48
CA ILE A 153 -7.09 -8.35 -22.29
C ILE A 153 -7.58 -7.65 -21.01
N ARG A 154 -7.45 -6.32 -20.92
CA ARG A 154 -7.99 -5.56 -19.77
C ARG A 154 -9.50 -5.73 -19.60
N GLY A 155 -10.22 -5.95 -20.70
CA GLY A 155 -11.65 -6.27 -20.67
C GLY A 155 -11.99 -7.63 -20.05
N LEU A 156 -11.05 -8.58 -20.02
CA LEU A 156 -11.20 -9.89 -19.36
C LEU A 156 -10.93 -9.84 -17.85
N LEU A 157 -10.20 -8.83 -17.38
CA LEU A 157 -9.77 -8.72 -15.99
C LEU A 157 -10.89 -8.15 -15.09
N PRO A 158 -10.85 -8.43 -13.78
CA PRO A 158 -11.79 -7.86 -12.82
C PRO A 158 -11.84 -6.33 -12.89
N ARG A 159 -13.03 -5.76 -12.70
CA ARG A 159 -13.22 -4.29 -12.69
C ARG A 159 -13.24 -3.68 -11.30
N VAL A 160 -13.42 -4.53 -10.29
CA VAL A 160 -13.52 -4.14 -8.87
C VAL A 160 -12.72 -5.15 -8.04
N PRO A 161 -12.06 -4.71 -6.95
CA PRO A 161 -11.35 -5.62 -6.08
C PRO A 161 -12.29 -6.61 -5.40
N LEU A 162 -11.74 -7.76 -5.00
CA LEU A 162 -12.40 -8.66 -4.07
C LEU A 162 -12.61 -7.99 -2.70
N ASN A 163 -13.53 -8.56 -1.93
CA ASN A 163 -13.72 -8.15 -0.55
C ASN A 163 -12.56 -8.69 0.29
N ILE A 164 -11.80 -7.78 0.89
CA ILE A 164 -10.68 -8.13 1.75
C ILE A 164 -11.11 -8.10 3.23
N PRO A 165 -10.56 -8.98 4.08
CA PRO A 165 -10.91 -9.03 5.51
C PRO A 165 -10.26 -7.85 6.27
N MET A 166 -10.86 -6.67 6.15
CA MET A 166 -10.39 -5.44 6.80
C MET A 166 -10.38 -5.61 8.31
N GLN A 167 -9.23 -5.38 8.96
CA GLN A 167 -9.14 -5.47 10.40
C GLN A 167 -9.52 -4.15 11.08
N PRO A 168 -10.14 -4.17 12.27
CA PRO A 168 -10.59 -2.96 12.97
C PRO A 168 -9.49 -1.94 13.29
N TRP A 169 -8.23 -2.39 13.42
CA TRP A 169 -7.11 -1.51 13.75
C TRP A 169 -6.41 -0.91 12.52
N TRP A 170 -6.81 -1.31 11.31
CA TRP A 170 -6.27 -0.71 10.09
C TRP A 170 -6.72 0.74 9.95
N ARG A 171 -6.00 1.50 9.13
CA ARG A 171 -6.27 2.90 8.85
C ARG A 171 -6.94 3.03 7.49
N VAL A 172 -8.02 3.80 7.44
CA VAL A 172 -8.71 4.19 6.22
C VAL A 172 -8.16 5.55 5.81
N GLU A 173 -7.57 5.60 4.62
CA GLU A 173 -6.97 6.78 4.03
C GLU A 173 -7.76 7.22 2.80
N LEU A 174 -7.94 8.53 2.63
CA LEU A 174 -8.54 9.08 1.43
C LEU A 174 -7.60 8.89 0.22
N GLY A 175 -8.13 8.40 -0.90
CA GLY A 175 -7.42 8.34 -2.17
C GLY A 175 -7.46 9.69 -2.93
N TYR A 176 -7.23 9.63 -4.23
CA TYR A 176 -7.43 10.79 -5.10
C TYR A 176 -8.87 10.80 -5.63
N VAL A 177 -9.72 11.61 -5.00
CA VAL A 177 -11.16 11.73 -5.29
C VAL A 177 -11.42 12.95 -6.17
N LEU A 178 -12.12 12.75 -7.28
CA LEU A 178 -12.61 13.81 -8.17
C LEU A 178 -14.10 14.09 -7.92
N GLU A 179 -14.58 15.26 -8.35
CA GLU A 179 -16.01 15.61 -8.25
C GLU A 179 -16.93 14.57 -8.93
N GLU A 180 -16.50 14.02 -10.07
CA GLU A 180 -17.23 12.97 -10.79
C GLU A 180 -17.37 11.67 -9.98
N ASP A 181 -16.41 11.39 -9.09
CA ASP A 181 -16.45 10.22 -8.23
C ASP A 181 -17.49 10.36 -7.11
N VAL A 182 -17.76 11.61 -6.70
CA VAL A 182 -18.66 11.98 -5.59
C VAL A 182 -20.12 12.04 -6.02
N LYS A 183 -20.41 12.47 -7.26
CA LYS A 183 -21.78 12.56 -7.82
C LYS A 183 -22.66 11.32 -7.57
N PRO A 184 -22.17 10.09 -7.81
CA PRO A 184 -22.97 8.86 -7.61
C PRO A 184 -22.99 8.34 -6.16
N LEU A 185 -22.34 8.99 -5.20
CA LEU A 185 -22.31 8.55 -3.80
C LEU A 185 -23.61 8.90 -3.06
N ASN A 186 -23.97 8.07 -2.07
CA ASN A 186 -25.03 8.41 -1.13
C ASN A 186 -24.52 9.38 -0.02
N GLU A 187 -25.44 9.97 0.75
CA GLU A 187 -25.10 10.95 1.79
C GLU A 187 -24.17 10.41 2.89
N SER A 188 -24.32 9.14 3.27
CA SER A 188 -23.45 8.50 4.26
C SER A 188 -22.03 8.30 3.74
N GLU A 189 -21.88 7.95 2.46
CA GLU A 189 -20.59 7.83 1.79
C GLU A 189 -19.90 9.19 1.63
N LYS A 190 -20.66 10.24 1.26
CA LYS A 190 -20.15 11.61 1.19
C LYS A 190 -19.68 12.10 2.57
N SER A 191 -20.50 11.89 3.60
CA SER A 191 -20.16 12.25 4.98
C SER A 191 -18.87 11.55 5.46
N LEU A 192 -18.64 10.30 5.04
CA LEU A 192 -17.39 9.60 5.35
C LEU A 192 -16.18 10.19 4.59
N ILE A 193 -16.37 10.61 3.33
CA ILE A 193 -15.32 11.33 2.60
C ILE A 193 -15.01 12.67 3.28
N ASP A 194 -16.01 13.44 3.65
CA ASP A 194 -15.84 14.73 4.33
C ASP A 194 -15.09 14.54 5.66
N LEU A 195 -15.45 13.51 6.44
CA LEU A 195 -14.72 13.13 7.65
C LEU A 195 -13.23 12.86 7.39
N LEU A 196 -12.90 12.15 6.30
CA LEU A 196 -11.52 11.84 5.93
C LEU A 196 -10.76 13.07 5.41
N ILE A 197 -11.46 14.03 4.79
CA ILE A 197 -10.88 15.32 4.38
C ILE A 197 -10.56 16.16 5.63
N ASP A 198 -11.52 16.29 6.55
CA ASP A 198 -11.43 17.20 7.69
C ASP A 198 -10.51 16.67 8.79
N ARG A 199 -10.59 15.37 9.10
CA ARG A 199 -9.87 14.75 10.22
C ARG A 199 -8.71 13.85 9.78
N GLY A 200 -8.51 13.70 8.47
CA GLY A 200 -7.51 12.80 7.92
C GLY A 200 -7.83 11.32 8.19
N SER A 201 -6.77 10.52 8.22
CA SER A 201 -6.79 9.07 8.43
C SER A 201 -7.65 8.63 9.63
N GLN A 202 -8.60 7.72 9.42
CA GLN A 202 -9.46 7.19 10.48
C GLN A 202 -9.18 5.70 10.75
N THR A 203 -9.47 5.24 11.96
CA THR A 203 -9.34 3.81 12.33
C THR A 203 -10.56 3.04 11.80
N ALA A 204 -10.35 1.96 11.04
CA ALA A 204 -11.41 1.22 10.35
C ALA A 204 -12.51 0.72 11.30
N GLY A 205 -12.15 0.27 12.51
CA GLY A 205 -13.08 -0.22 13.53
C GLY A 205 -14.02 0.84 14.12
N THR A 206 -13.76 2.12 13.85
CA THR A 206 -14.63 3.24 14.28
C THR A 206 -15.67 3.63 13.22
N LEU A 207 -15.55 3.07 12.01
CA LEU A 207 -16.36 3.40 10.85
C LEU A 207 -17.34 2.26 10.53
N ASP A 208 -18.40 2.58 9.80
CA ASP A 208 -19.28 1.55 9.25
C ASP A 208 -18.54 0.72 8.19
N TYR A 209 -18.50 -0.60 8.41
CA TYR A 209 -17.78 -1.53 7.53
C TYR A 209 -18.29 -1.51 6.09
N ASN A 210 -19.60 -1.38 5.86
CA ASN A 210 -20.18 -1.39 4.52
C ASN A 210 -19.86 -0.10 3.76
N LEU A 211 -19.83 1.05 4.46
CA LEU A 211 -19.38 2.31 3.87
C LEU A 211 -17.91 2.25 3.45
N VAL A 212 -17.02 1.81 4.36
CA VAL A 212 -15.59 1.66 4.05
C VAL A 212 -15.38 0.69 2.89
N LYS A 213 -16.08 -0.46 2.92
CA LYS A 213 -16.04 -1.46 1.85
C LYS A 213 -16.51 -0.89 0.52
N SER A 214 -17.60 -0.11 0.50
CA SER A 214 -18.11 0.51 -0.72
C SER A 214 -17.08 1.47 -1.31
N LEU A 215 -16.59 2.42 -0.52
CA LEU A 215 -15.58 3.40 -0.95
C LEU A 215 -14.28 2.72 -1.42
N TYR A 216 -13.84 1.67 -0.74
CA TYR A 216 -12.65 0.90 -1.11
C TYR A 216 -12.82 0.22 -2.46
N ARG A 217 -13.98 -0.41 -2.71
CA ARG A 217 -14.30 -1.05 -4.00
C ARG A 217 -14.36 -0.07 -5.16
N ARG A 218 -14.70 1.19 -4.87
CA ARG A 218 -14.69 2.32 -5.84
C ARG A 218 -13.30 2.94 -6.02
N GLY A 219 -12.31 2.53 -5.23
CA GLY A 219 -10.95 3.09 -5.26
C GLY A 219 -10.82 4.49 -4.65
N LEU A 220 -11.81 4.94 -3.89
CA LEU A 220 -11.83 6.28 -3.28
C LEU A 220 -11.10 6.33 -1.94
N VAL A 221 -10.93 5.19 -1.29
CA VAL A 221 -10.11 5.04 -0.10
C VAL A 221 -9.13 3.88 -0.29
N TYR A 222 -8.02 3.92 0.43
CA TYR A 222 -7.10 2.80 0.55
C TYR A 222 -6.83 2.50 2.03
N LEU A 223 -6.28 1.33 2.30
CA LEU A 223 -6.07 0.84 3.66
C LEU A 223 -4.59 0.81 3.98
N ASP A 224 -4.21 1.51 5.04
CA ASP A 224 -2.90 1.38 5.66
C ASP A 224 -2.94 0.42 6.85
N VAL A 225 -1.86 -0.34 7.03
CA VAL A 225 -1.72 -1.37 8.07
C VAL A 225 -0.56 -0.92 8.96
N PRO A 226 -0.83 -0.08 9.98
CA PRO A 226 0.21 0.60 10.73
C PRO A 226 0.94 -0.36 11.65
N ILE A 227 2.27 -0.42 11.55
CA ILE A 227 3.13 -1.22 12.43
C ILE A 227 4.15 -0.33 13.14
N THR A 228 4.21 -0.44 14.46
CA THR A 228 5.16 0.23 15.34
C THR A 228 6.34 -0.69 15.69
N GLY A 229 7.38 -0.14 16.31
CA GLY A 229 8.52 -0.97 16.76
C GLY A 229 8.19 -1.82 17.99
N ALA A 230 7.17 -1.45 18.76
CA ALA A 230 6.76 -2.15 19.98
C ALA A 230 5.79 -3.31 19.71
N ASP A 231 5.22 -3.36 18.51
CA ASP A 231 4.22 -4.36 18.14
C ASP A 231 4.85 -5.76 18.18
N LYS A 232 4.02 -6.74 18.54
CA LYS A 232 4.33 -8.16 18.47
C LYS A 232 3.30 -8.84 17.58
N VAL A 233 3.79 -9.74 16.72
CA VAL A 233 2.95 -10.48 15.78
C VAL A 233 3.24 -11.96 15.91
N SER A 234 2.24 -12.78 15.67
CA SER A 234 2.41 -14.22 15.52
C SER A 234 2.22 -14.62 14.06
N VAL A 235 3.02 -15.56 13.60
CA VAL A 235 2.85 -16.19 12.29
C VAL A 235 2.38 -17.63 12.55
N PRO A 236 1.12 -17.97 12.22
CA PRO A 236 0.63 -19.32 12.44
C PRO A 236 1.41 -20.33 11.58
N PRO A 237 1.53 -21.61 12.02
CA PRO A 237 2.17 -22.64 11.23
C PRO A 237 1.55 -22.73 9.84
N LEU A 238 2.36 -22.55 8.81
CA LEU A 238 1.93 -22.41 7.42
C LEU A 238 1.13 -23.63 6.94
N LYS A 239 -0.20 -23.54 6.95
CA LYS A 239 -1.03 -24.43 6.14
C LYS A 239 -1.14 -23.85 4.73
N GLY A 240 -0.36 -24.39 3.79
CA GLY A 240 -0.54 -24.14 2.35
C GLY A 240 0.28 -23.01 1.73
N PHE A 241 1.26 -22.42 2.43
CA PHE A 241 2.19 -21.48 1.79
C PHE A 241 3.28 -22.26 1.04
N VAL A 242 3.25 -22.15 -0.29
CA VAL A 242 4.25 -22.76 -1.19
C VAL A 242 5.27 -21.70 -1.55
N MET A 243 6.50 -21.89 -1.09
CA MET A 243 7.63 -21.05 -1.45
C MET A 243 8.20 -21.52 -2.79
N ASN A 244 7.89 -20.82 -3.89
CA ASN A 244 8.63 -21.00 -5.15
C ASN A 244 10.04 -20.40 -5.07
N ARG A 245 10.91 -20.81 -6.00
CA ARG A 245 12.31 -20.38 -6.11
C ARG A 245 12.42 -18.85 -6.21
N ILE A 246 13.35 -18.28 -5.44
CA ILE A 246 13.58 -16.82 -5.34
C ILE A 246 13.94 -16.25 -6.72
N ALA A 247 13.17 -15.26 -7.19
CA ALA A 247 13.37 -14.61 -8.49
C ALA A 247 14.40 -13.46 -8.47
N GLY A 248 15.10 -13.28 -7.34
CA GLY A 248 16.12 -12.25 -7.15
C GLY A 248 15.59 -10.88 -6.72
N ASP A 249 14.31 -10.78 -6.31
CA ASP A 249 13.77 -9.54 -5.72
C ASP A 249 14.33 -9.33 -4.30
N TYR A 250 14.87 -8.13 -4.07
CA TYR A 250 15.49 -7.76 -2.79
C TYR A 250 14.48 -7.80 -1.64
N PHE A 251 13.27 -7.28 -1.88
CA PHE A 251 12.25 -7.21 -0.84
C PHE A 251 11.68 -8.59 -0.53
N GLU A 252 11.38 -9.42 -1.53
CA GLU A 252 11.00 -10.82 -1.33
C GLU A 252 12.02 -11.61 -0.49
N THR A 253 13.32 -11.41 -0.75
CA THR A 253 14.38 -12.05 0.04
C THR A 253 14.34 -11.61 1.51
N LEU A 254 14.11 -10.31 1.76
CA LEU A 254 13.88 -9.80 3.12
C LEU A 254 12.62 -10.42 3.74
N LEU A 255 11.53 -10.54 2.98
CA LEU A 255 10.31 -11.17 3.45
C LEU A 255 10.55 -12.62 3.87
N TYR A 256 11.39 -13.40 3.18
CA TYR A 256 11.70 -14.75 3.71
C TYR A 256 12.49 -14.72 5.01
N LYS A 257 13.46 -13.80 5.13
CA LYS A 257 14.26 -13.66 6.36
C LYS A 257 13.39 -13.28 7.56
N VAL A 258 12.53 -12.26 7.40
CA VAL A 258 11.61 -11.85 8.46
C VAL A 258 10.64 -12.99 8.78
N PHE A 259 10.09 -13.65 7.77
CA PHE A 259 9.12 -14.74 7.96
C PHE A 259 9.67 -15.89 8.83
N VAL A 260 10.92 -16.32 8.61
CA VAL A 260 11.54 -17.42 9.36
C VAL A 260 12.00 -16.99 10.76
N SER A 261 12.18 -15.69 10.99
CA SER A 261 12.68 -15.14 12.25
C SER A 261 11.62 -14.54 13.16
N ILE A 262 10.36 -14.41 12.72
CA ILE A 262 9.27 -13.95 13.58
C ILE A 262 8.96 -15.02 14.63
N ASP A 263 8.80 -14.56 15.87
CA ASP A 263 8.19 -15.29 16.97
C ASP A 263 7.23 -14.37 17.74
N GLU A 264 6.34 -14.96 18.54
CA GLU A 264 5.29 -14.23 19.26
C GLU A 264 5.77 -13.40 20.47
N HIS A 265 7.02 -13.59 20.90
CA HIS A 265 7.59 -12.93 22.07
C HIS A 265 8.48 -11.74 21.70
N THR A 266 9.02 -11.71 20.49
CA THR A 266 9.92 -10.67 19.99
C THR A 266 9.13 -9.50 19.37
N SER A 267 9.49 -8.26 19.73
CA SER A 267 8.93 -7.06 19.10
C SER A 267 9.55 -6.78 17.73
N VAL A 268 8.85 -6.01 16.90
CA VAL A 268 9.35 -5.62 15.56
C VAL A 268 10.72 -4.92 15.62
N ALA A 269 10.98 -4.12 16.65
CA ALA A 269 12.27 -3.44 16.82
C ALA A 269 13.41 -4.39 17.21
N GLU A 270 13.13 -5.34 18.11
CA GLU A 270 14.09 -6.39 18.49
C GLU A 270 14.41 -7.29 17.29
N LEU A 271 13.39 -7.68 16.53
CA LEU A 271 13.55 -8.47 15.31
C LEU A 271 14.45 -7.76 14.28
N ALA A 272 14.28 -6.45 14.10
CA ALA A 272 15.14 -5.66 13.22
C ALA A 272 16.61 -5.67 13.67
N SER A 273 16.85 -5.63 14.97
CA SER A 273 18.20 -5.70 15.55
C SER A 273 18.81 -7.10 15.38
N VAL A 274 18.04 -8.17 15.58
CA VAL A 274 18.49 -9.55 15.35
C VAL A 274 18.85 -9.76 13.88
N LEU A 275 18.02 -9.28 12.96
CA LEU A 275 18.25 -9.40 11.52
C LEU A 275 19.33 -8.46 10.97
N GLN A 276 19.77 -7.46 11.76
CA GLN A 276 20.65 -6.38 11.31
C GLN A 276 20.09 -5.66 10.07
N VAL A 277 18.78 -5.39 10.09
CA VAL A 277 18.04 -4.71 9.02
C VAL A 277 17.41 -3.44 9.59
N ASP A 278 17.28 -2.42 8.74
CA ASP A 278 16.57 -1.19 9.12
C ASP A 278 15.14 -1.48 9.62
N ALA A 279 14.79 -0.94 10.79
CA ALA A 279 13.51 -1.19 11.43
C ALA A 279 12.30 -0.78 10.57
N SER A 280 12.45 0.19 9.67
CA SER A 280 11.38 0.57 8.74
C SER A 280 11.07 -0.55 7.72
N LEU A 281 12.08 -1.30 7.28
CA LEU A 281 11.88 -2.42 6.35
C LEU A 281 11.20 -3.61 7.04
N VAL A 282 11.55 -3.88 8.30
CA VAL A 282 10.88 -4.94 9.08
C VAL A 282 9.43 -4.56 9.37
N LYS A 283 9.14 -3.30 9.70
CA LYS A 283 7.75 -2.80 9.82
C LYS A 283 6.96 -2.99 8.53
N GLN A 284 7.56 -2.72 7.37
CA GLN A 284 6.93 -2.93 6.06
C GLN A 284 6.63 -4.41 5.80
N ALA A 285 7.58 -5.30 6.12
CA ALA A 285 7.39 -6.73 6.00
C ALA A 285 6.23 -7.24 6.87
N VAL A 286 6.21 -6.85 8.15
CA VAL A 286 5.15 -7.22 9.10
C VAL A 286 3.79 -6.65 8.68
N SER A 287 3.76 -5.39 8.23
CA SER A 287 2.56 -4.75 7.67
C SER A 287 1.99 -5.55 6.50
N LEU A 288 2.86 -6.03 5.60
CA LEU A 288 2.47 -6.90 4.50
C LEU A 288 1.93 -8.25 4.99
N TYR A 289 2.56 -8.92 5.96
CA TYR A 289 2.04 -10.20 6.45
C TYR A 289 0.66 -10.06 7.09
N CYS A 290 0.44 -9.03 7.90
CA CYS A 290 -0.89 -8.75 8.45
C CYS A 290 -1.91 -8.48 7.34
N ARG A 291 -1.50 -7.79 6.27
CA ARG A 291 -2.35 -7.52 5.09
C ARG A 291 -2.69 -8.77 4.31
N LEU A 292 -1.75 -9.70 4.17
CA LEU A 292 -1.92 -10.99 3.47
C LEU A 292 -2.59 -12.06 4.34
N GLY A 293 -2.78 -11.80 5.64
CA GLY A 293 -3.30 -12.78 6.60
C GLY A 293 -2.27 -13.85 7.00
N PHE A 294 -0.98 -13.59 6.78
CA PHE A 294 0.11 -14.46 7.21
C PHE A 294 0.57 -14.19 8.65
N ALA A 295 0.22 -13.05 9.21
CA ALA A 295 0.54 -12.72 10.60
C ALA A 295 -0.65 -12.08 11.31
N GLU A 296 -0.81 -12.39 12.59
CA GLU A 296 -1.81 -11.80 13.47
C GLU A 296 -1.14 -10.81 14.42
N HIS A 297 -1.75 -9.64 14.59
CA HIS A 297 -1.29 -8.64 15.55
C HIS A 297 -1.76 -9.06 16.95
N LEU A 298 -0.82 -9.25 17.89
CA LEU A 298 -1.14 -9.83 19.21
C LEU A 298 -1.79 -8.83 20.17
N GLN A 299 -1.51 -7.54 20.02
CA GLN A 299 -2.08 -6.48 20.85
C GLN A 299 -2.60 -5.32 19.99
N PRO A 300 -3.62 -5.54 19.15
CA PRO A 300 -4.10 -4.47 18.28
C PRO A 300 -4.61 -3.32 19.15
N PRO A 301 -4.44 -2.06 18.70
CA PRO A 301 -5.01 -0.90 19.39
C PRO A 301 -6.48 -1.18 19.78
N PRO A 302 -6.89 -0.85 21.02
CA PRO A 302 -8.23 -1.18 21.50
C PRO A 302 -9.29 -0.61 20.55
N ARG A 303 -10.34 -1.41 20.28
CA ARG A 303 -11.50 -0.93 19.51
C ARG A 303 -12.09 0.26 20.25
N GLN A 304 -11.95 1.46 19.68
CA GLN A 304 -12.68 2.61 20.21
C GLN A 304 -14.18 2.33 20.01
N PRO A 305 -15.02 2.50 21.04
CA PRO A 305 -16.45 2.34 20.87
C PRO A 305 -16.92 3.29 19.78
N SER A 306 -17.69 2.78 18.82
CA SER A 306 -18.34 3.61 17.79
C SER A 306 -18.98 4.81 18.48
N PRO A 307 -18.75 6.05 18.02
CA PRO A 307 -19.54 7.16 18.50
C PRO A 307 -20.98 6.78 18.16
N ARG A 308 -21.79 6.49 19.18
CA ARG A 308 -23.24 6.55 19.01
C ARG A 308 -23.48 7.93 18.41
N LEU A 309 -24.09 7.97 17.22
CA LEU A 309 -24.67 9.19 16.68
C LEU A 309 -25.34 9.88 17.88
N LEU A 310 -24.75 11.00 18.31
CA LEU A 310 -25.36 11.86 19.30
C LEU A 310 -26.60 12.36 18.59
N ASP A 311 -27.70 11.66 18.84
CA ASP A 311 -29.06 12.09 18.59
C ASP A 311 -29.17 13.41 19.38
N GLU A 312 -28.87 14.54 18.71
CA GLU A 312 -29.15 15.88 19.21
C GLU A 312 -30.68 16.01 19.31
N ARG A 313 -31.25 15.36 20.32
CA ARG A 313 -32.53 15.76 20.86
C ARG A 313 -32.29 17.06 21.57
N HIS A 314 -32.40 18.14 20.81
CA HIS A 314 -32.78 19.43 21.35
C HIS A 314 -34.13 19.24 22.07
N HIS A 315 -34.05 18.92 23.36
CA HIS A 315 -35.16 19.16 24.27
C HIS A 315 -35.29 20.68 24.40
N HIS A 316 -36.19 21.24 23.57
CA HIS A 316 -36.83 22.49 23.87
C HIS A 316 -37.39 22.40 25.30
N ALA A 317 -36.81 23.19 26.21
CA ALA A 317 -37.45 23.49 27.47
C ALA A 317 -38.80 24.19 27.18
N PRO A 318 -39.92 23.78 27.80
CA PRO A 318 -41.17 24.47 27.60
C PRO A 318 -41.08 25.87 28.23
N ALA A 319 -41.44 26.87 27.44
CA ALA A 319 -41.51 28.26 27.83
C ALA A 319 -42.35 28.43 29.10
N SER A 320 -41.77 29.04 30.13
CA SER A 320 -42.48 29.46 31.33
C SER A 320 -43.47 30.56 30.94
N SER A 321 -44.76 30.31 31.18
CA SER A 321 -45.85 31.26 31.01
C SER A 321 -45.68 32.44 31.97
N VAL A 322 -45.21 33.57 31.45
CA VAL A 322 -45.36 34.88 32.11
C VAL A 322 -46.82 35.31 31.96
N SER A 323 -47.54 35.41 33.07
CA SER A 323 -48.85 36.08 33.12
C SER A 323 -48.69 37.48 33.74
N PRO A 324 -49.50 38.46 33.31
CA PRO A 324 -49.22 39.87 33.50
C PRO A 324 -49.85 40.40 34.80
N ASN A 325 -49.13 41.25 35.54
CA ASN A 325 -49.71 42.12 36.54
C ASN A 325 -49.21 43.56 36.33
N TYR A 326 -50.12 44.41 35.87
CA TYR A 326 -50.03 45.87 35.88
C TYR A 326 -50.87 46.40 37.06
N PRO A 327 -50.76 47.69 37.45
CA PRO A 327 -50.51 48.11 38.82
C PRO A 327 -51.73 48.77 39.46
N PHE A 328 -51.72 48.94 40.79
CA PHE A 328 -52.50 50.00 41.44
C PHE A 328 -51.66 50.69 42.51
N VAL A 329 -51.54 52.00 42.32
CA VAL A 329 -51.04 53.01 43.26
C VAL A 329 -52.21 53.46 44.12
N VAL A 330 -52.05 53.46 45.44
CA VAL A 330 -52.24 54.62 46.35
C VAL A 330 -51.26 54.46 47.51
#